data_AF-A0A524G1X0-F1
#
_entry.id   AF-A0A524G1X0-F1
#
_cell.length_a   1.000
_cell.length_b   1.000
_cell.length_c   1.000
_cell.angle_alpha   90.00
_cell.angle_beta   90.00
_cell.angle_gamma   90.00
#
_symmetry.space_group_name_H-M   'P 1'
#
loop_
_entity.id
_entity.type
_entity.pdbx_description
1 polymer ?
#
loop_
_entity_poly.entity_id
_entity_poly.type
_entity_poly.pdbx_seq_one_letter_code
_entity_poly.pdbx_strand_id
1 'polypeptide(L)'
;MFEDFSPPETGLNPGEEVVWSRRAGMAAKMMLGGACCILGSPWILLIASVALGSGITNILLVVVLIGILLTIIELVNSRRTWYYLTTTRLVEARGGLLRSEIPLEAFQGVRIDDYLEIKSTYREGAAYFFQARIRNPATGKHMILTGLDEDARDLLLKLANPKN
;
A
#
# COMPACT_ATOMS: atom_id res chain seq x y z
N MET A 1 -14.32 -8.54 14.46
CA MET A 1 -15.26 -7.59 13.82
C MET A 1 -14.45 -6.35 13.51
N PHE A 2 -14.48 -5.83 12.28
CA PHE A 2 -13.77 -4.60 11.95
C PHE A 2 -14.65 -3.41 12.32
N GLU A 3 -14.05 -2.37 12.92
CA GLU A 3 -14.75 -1.14 13.26
C GLU A 3 -14.85 -0.23 12.04
N ASP A 4 -15.95 0.52 11.96
CA ASP A 4 -16.14 1.52 10.91
C ASP A 4 -15.24 2.73 11.18
N PHE A 5 -14.50 3.16 10.15
CA PHE A 5 -13.54 4.24 10.19
C PHE A 5 -13.57 4.99 8.86
N SER A 6 -14.42 6.03 8.82
CA SER A 6 -14.62 6.91 7.68
C SER A 6 -14.56 8.37 8.14
N PRO A 7 -13.36 8.91 8.46
CA PRO A 7 -13.22 10.27 8.94
C PRO A 7 -13.60 11.30 7.85
N PRO A 8 -14.19 12.46 8.23
CA PRO A 8 -14.40 12.91 9.61
C PRO A 8 -15.67 12.37 10.28
N GLU A 9 -16.50 11.60 9.58
CA GLU A 9 -17.85 11.23 10.04
C GLU A 9 -17.85 10.16 11.14
N THR A 10 -16.95 9.18 11.07
CA THR A 10 -16.89 8.05 12.02
C THR A 10 -15.46 7.59 12.33
N GLY A 11 -15.26 7.03 13.54
CA GLY A 11 -14.04 6.30 13.92
C GLY A 11 -12.95 7.11 14.64
N LEU A 12 -13.08 8.44 14.72
CA LEU A 12 -12.18 9.30 15.49
C LEU A 12 -12.56 9.32 16.98
N ASN A 13 -11.55 9.35 17.86
CA ASN A 13 -11.75 9.57 19.28
C ASN A 13 -12.17 11.03 19.57
N PRO A 14 -12.82 11.32 20.72
CA PRO A 14 -13.17 12.68 21.09
C PRO A 14 -11.93 13.58 21.17
N GLY A 15 -11.90 14.65 20.34
CA GLY A 15 -10.75 15.56 20.26
C GLY A 15 -9.57 15.07 19.41
N GLU A 16 -9.71 13.93 18.73
CA GLU A 16 -8.75 13.45 17.74
C GLU A 16 -9.00 14.12 16.38
N GLU A 17 -7.96 14.73 15.82
CA GLU A 17 -8.04 15.38 14.50
C GLU A 17 -7.14 14.66 13.49
N VAL A 18 -7.57 14.66 12.23
CA VAL A 18 -6.76 14.14 11.12
C VAL A 18 -5.77 15.21 10.70
N VAL A 19 -4.49 14.97 10.99
CA VAL A 19 -3.39 15.85 10.62
C VAL A 19 -3.01 15.65 9.15
N TRP A 20 -3.07 14.41 8.69
CA TRP A 20 -2.74 14.07 7.31
C TRP A 20 -3.51 12.83 6.88
N SER A 21 -3.93 12.82 5.61
CA SER A 21 -4.57 11.65 5.01
C SER A 21 -4.04 11.45 3.60
N ARG A 22 -3.87 10.18 3.23
CA ARG A 22 -3.47 9.82 1.88
C ARG A 22 -4.00 8.47 1.48
N ARG A 23 -4.46 8.37 0.24
CA ARG A 23 -4.83 7.10 -0.36
C ARG A 23 -3.59 6.25 -0.65
N ALA A 24 -3.69 4.95 -0.44
CA ALA A 24 -2.62 4.04 -0.81
C ALA A 24 -2.36 4.03 -2.31
N GLY A 25 -1.10 4.12 -2.69
CA GLY A 25 -0.66 3.88 -4.08
C GLY A 25 -0.53 2.39 -4.38
N MET A 26 -0.53 2.02 -5.67
CA MET A 26 -0.16 0.67 -6.06
C MET A 26 1.34 0.44 -5.85
N ALA A 27 1.71 -0.76 -5.42
CA ALA A 27 3.10 -1.17 -5.40
C ALA A 27 3.66 -1.23 -6.84
N ALA A 28 4.79 -0.57 -7.11
CA ALA A 28 5.37 -0.51 -8.45
C ALA A 28 5.67 -1.90 -9.06
N LYS A 29 6.00 -2.90 -8.22
CA LYS A 29 6.20 -4.29 -8.66
C LYS A 29 4.95 -4.88 -9.31
N MET A 30 3.76 -4.55 -8.81
CA MET A 30 2.49 -5.00 -9.37
C MET A 30 2.13 -4.25 -10.65
N MET A 31 2.46 -2.95 -10.74
CA MET A 31 2.23 -2.17 -11.96
C MET A 31 3.06 -2.70 -13.14
N LEU A 32 4.36 -2.96 -12.94
CA LEU A 32 5.25 -3.44 -14.00
C LEU A 32 4.94 -4.89 -14.40
N GLY A 33 4.78 -5.78 -13.41
CA GLY A 33 4.48 -7.19 -13.66
C GLY A 33 3.09 -7.39 -14.27
N GLY A 34 2.07 -6.72 -13.74
CA GLY A 34 0.69 -6.83 -14.22
C GLY A 34 0.52 -6.31 -15.65
N ALA A 35 1.11 -5.16 -15.98
CA ALA A 35 1.03 -4.60 -17.33
C ALA A 35 1.69 -5.51 -18.38
N CYS A 36 2.89 -6.05 -18.08
CA CYS A 36 3.55 -6.99 -18.98
C CYS A 36 2.76 -8.30 -19.15
N CYS A 37 2.16 -8.84 -18.08
CA CYS A 37 1.32 -10.02 -18.18
C CYS A 37 0.07 -9.78 -19.05
N ILE A 38 -0.60 -8.65 -18.87
CA ILE A 38 -1.82 -8.33 -19.64
C ILE A 38 -1.46 -8.12 -21.12
N LEU A 39 -0.45 -7.31 -21.42
CA LEU A 39 -0.08 -6.97 -22.81
C LEU A 39 0.63 -8.12 -23.53
N GLY A 40 1.43 -8.92 -22.82
CA GLY A 40 2.19 -10.04 -23.38
C GLY A 40 1.38 -11.33 -23.49
N SER A 41 0.33 -11.51 -22.68
CA SER A 41 -0.45 -12.76 -22.66
C SER A 41 -1.05 -13.16 -24.00
N PRO A 42 -1.59 -12.27 -24.86
CA PRO A 42 -2.14 -12.69 -26.15
C PRO A 42 -1.09 -13.31 -27.06
N TRP A 43 0.12 -12.75 -27.07
CA TRP A 43 1.24 -13.25 -27.87
C TRP A 43 1.74 -14.60 -27.37
N ILE A 44 1.90 -14.75 -26.04
CA ILE A 44 2.33 -16.01 -25.42
C ILE A 44 1.31 -17.11 -25.69
N LEU A 45 0.01 -16.81 -25.55
CA LEU A 45 -1.06 -17.78 -25.81
C LEU A 45 -1.15 -18.17 -27.29
N LEU A 46 -0.92 -17.23 -28.20
CA LEU A 46 -0.89 -17.49 -29.65
C LEU A 46 0.31 -18.37 -30.03
N ILE A 47 1.50 -18.09 -29.50
CA ILE A 47 2.68 -18.94 -29.73
C ILE A 47 2.47 -20.34 -29.13
N ALA A 48 1.94 -20.42 -27.91
CA ALA A 48 1.66 -21.69 -27.26
C ALA A 48 0.63 -22.53 -28.03
N SER A 49 -0.40 -21.91 -28.61
CA SER A 49 -1.42 -22.64 -29.37
C SER A 49 -0.87 -23.25 -30.65
N VAL A 50 0.05 -22.55 -31.32
CA VAL A 50 0.71 -23.04 -32.54
C VAL A 50 1.78 -24.08 -32.23
N ALA A 51 2.59 -23.89 -31.18
CA ALA A 51 3.77 -24.73 -30.91
C ALA A 51 3.49 -25.93 -29.98
N LEU A 52 2.59 -25.79 -29.01
CA LEU A 52 2.39 -26.75 -27.91
C LEU A 52 1.01 -27.42 -27.94
N GLY A 53 0.11 -26.96 -28.81
CA GLY A 53 -1.24 -27.50 -28.97
C GLY A 53 -2.25 -27.00 -27.93
N SER A 54 -3.49 -27.42 -28.10
CA SER A 54 -4.65 -26.88 -27.37
C SER A 54 -4.67 -27.22 -25.87
N GLY A 55 -4.19 -28.41 -25.49
CA GLY A 55 -4.18 -28.85 -24.09
C GLY A 55 -3.33 -27.94 -23.19
N ILE A 56 -2.08 -27.66 -23.59
CA ILE A 56 -1.17 -26.78 -22.84
C ILE A 56 -1.66 -25.32 -22.87
N THR A 57 -2.21 -24.88 -24.00
CA THR A 57 -2.76 -23.53 -24.17
C THR A 57 -3.90 -23.26 -23.19
N ASN A 58 -4.80 -24.22 -22.98
CA ASN A 58 -5.90 -24.07 -22.02
C ASN A 58 -5.40 -23.90 -20.57
N ILE A 59 -4.35 -24.64 -20.19
CA ILE A 59 -3.74 -24.50 -18.86
C ILE A 59 -3.12 -23.10 -18.71
N LEU A 60 -2.37 -22.64 -19.73
CA LEU A 60 -1.78 -21.30 -19.74
C LEU A 60 -2.85 -20.21 -19.69
N LEU A 61 -3.96 -20.37 -20.39
CA LEU A 61 -5.08 -19.44 -20.35
C LEU A 61 -5.64 -19.30 -18.93
N VAL A 62 -5.83 -20.41 -18.21
CA VAL A 62 -6.30 -20.38 -16.81
C VAL A 62 -5.30 -19.62 -15.92
N VAL A 63 -4.00 -19.85 -16.07
CA VAL A 63 -2.96 -19.13 -15.32
C VAL A 63 -3.00 -17.62 -15.60
N VAL A 64 -3.13 -17.23 -16.87
CA VAL A 64 -3.26 -15.82 -17.27
C VAL A 64 -4.50 -15.19 -16.63
N LEU A 65 -5.65 -15.87 -16.68
CA LEU A 65 -6.89 -15.36 -16.08
C LEU A 65 -6.76 -15.18 -14.57
N ILE A 66 -6.12 -16.11 -13.87
CA ILE A 66 -5.84 -15.98 -12.43
C ILE A 66 -4.94 -14.76 -12.17
N GLY A 67 -3.89 -14.58 -12.97
CA GLY A 67 -2.98 -13.44 -12.85
C GLY A 67 -3.68 -12.09 -13.04
N ILE A 68 -4.59 -12.00 -14.03
CA ILE A 68 -5.42 -10.81 -14.26
C ILE A 68 -6.34 -10.56 -13.07
N LEU A 69 -7.02 -11.60 -12.59
CA LEU A 69 -7.95 -11.48 -11.45
C LEU A 69 -7.23 -10.98 -10.19
N LEU A 70 -6.06 -11.53 -9.87
CA LEU A 70 -5.24 -11.08 -8.73
C LEU A 70 -4.81 -9.62 -8.89
N THR A 71 -4.45 -9.20 -10.11
CA THR A 71 -4.07 -7.82 -10.41
C THR A 71 -5.25 -6.85 -10.18
N ILE A 72 -6.46 -7.24 -10.61
CA ILE A 72 -7.69 -6.45 -10.38
C ILE A 72 -8.00 -6.36 -8.89
N ILE A 73 -7.93 -7.47 -8.16
CA ILE A 73 -8.17 -7.50 -6.70
C ILE A 73 -7.21 -6.54 -5.99
N GLU A 74 -5.92 -6.57 -6.34
CA GLU A 74 -4.93 -5.68 -5.73
C GLU A 74 -5.20 -4.21 -6.09
N LEU A 75 -5.54 -3.92 -7.34
CA LEU A 75 -5.91 -2.57 -7.77
C LEU A 75 -7.10 -2.05 -6.96
N VAL A 76 -8.14 -2.86 -6.78
CA VAL A 76 -9.32 -2.51 -5.96
C VAL A 76 -8.93 -2.30 -4.50
N ASN A 77 -8.10 -3.19 -3.93
CA ASN A 77 -7.64 -3.08 -2.55
C ASN A 77 -6.80 -1.82 -2.31
N SER A 78 -5.85 -1.53 -3.20
CA SER A 78 -5.03 -0.32 -3.16
C SER A 78 -5.91 0.93 -3.27
N ARG A 79 -6.85 0.94 -4.21
CA ARG A 79 -7.83 2.03 -4.37
C ARG A 79 -8.75 2.18 -3.15
N ARG A 80 -9.04 1.13 -2.39
CA ARG A 80 -9.89 1.22 -1.20
C ARG A 80 -9.12 1.53 0.08
N THR A 81 -7.79 1.47 0.06
CA THR A 81 -6.97 1.66 1.26
C THR A 81 -6.57 3.12 1.41
N TRP A 82 -6.73 3.63 2.63
CA TRP A 82 -6.38 4.99 3.05
C TRP A 82 -5.52 4.91 4.30
N TYR A 83 -4.49 5.75 4.32
CA TYR A 83 -3.64 5.99 5.48
C TYR A 83 -4.04 7.33 6.08
N TYR A 84 -4.24 7.33 7.39
CA TYR A 84 -4.52 8.52 8.16
C TYR A 84 -3.47 8.65 9.25
N LEU A 85 -2.98 9.86 9.41
CA LEU A 85 -2.25 10.27 10.58
C LEU A 85 -3.15 11.20 11.37
N THR A 86 -3.42 10.81 12.60
CA THR A 86 -4.15 11.64 13.55
C THR A 86 -3.20 12.22 14.59
N THR A 87 -3.73 13.07 15.46
CA THR A 87 -2.99 13.61 16.60
C THR A 87 -2.50 12.55 17.58
N THR A 88 -3.08 11.35 17.57
CA THR A 88 -2.79 10.30 18.57
C THR A 88 -2.28 8.98 17.96
N ARG A 89 -2.61 8.67 16.69
CA ARG A 89 -2.29 7.37 16.08
C ARG A 89 -2.11 7.45 14.56
N LEU A 90 -1.43 6.44 14.04
CA LEU A 90 -1.38 6.14 12.62
C LEU A 90 -2.40 5.05 12.30
N VAL A 91 -3.23 5.25 11.29
CA VAL A 91 -4.35 4.39 10.94
C VAL A 91 -4.28 3.96 9.48
N GLU A 92 -4.45 2.68 9.22
CA GLU A 92 -4.75 2.12 7.91
C GLU A 92 -6.22 1.69 7.90
N ALA A 93 -7.01 2.30 7.02
CA ALA A 93 -8.40 1.93 6.78
C ALA A 93 -8.58 1.41 5.36
N ARG A 94 -9.42 0.39 5.17
CA ARG A 94 -9.72 -0.19 3.87
C ARG A 94 -11.22 -0.24 3.64
N GLY A 95 -11.69 0.52 2.66
CA GLY A 95 -13.10 0.59 2.30
C GLY A 95 -13.98 1.07 3.45
N GLY A 96 -13.49 2.03 4.24
CA GLY A 96 -14.17 2.54 5.44
C GLY A 96 -14.03 1.67 6.68
N LEU A 97 -13.26 0.57 6.64
CA LEU A 97 -13.06 -0.28 7.82
C LEU A 97 -11.66 -0.11 8.40
N LEU A 98 -11.56 0.03 9.72
CA LEU A 98 -10.31 0.07 10.45
C LEU A 98 -9.57 -1.25 10.26
N ARG A 99 -8.40 -1.22 9.60
CA ARG A 99 -7.61 -2.42 9.32
C ARG A 99 -6.45 -2.60 10.28
N SER A 100 -5.74 -1.51 10.56
CA SER A 100 -4.62 -1.50 11.49
C SER A 100 -4.46 -0.11 12.08
N GLU A 101 -4.04 -0.06 13.33
CA GLU A 101 -3.70 1.18 14.01
C GLU A 101 -2.40 1.02 14.79
N ILE A 102 -1.66 2.11 14.93
CA ILE A 102 -0.47 2.19 15.77
C ILE A 102 -0.54 3.50 16.56
N PRO A 103 -0.66 3.46 17.89
CA PRO A 103 -0.63 4.67 18.70
C PRO A 103 0.75 5.33 18.60
N LEU A 104 0.78 6.67 18.53
CA LEU A 104 2.03 7.43 18.42
C LEU A 104 2.89 7.27 19.68
N GLU A 105 2.26 7.04 20.83
CA GLU A 105 2.89 6.73 22.11
C GLU A 105 3.81 5.50 22.01
N ALA A 106 3.49 4.52 21.16
CA ALA A 106 4.31 3.32 20.99
C ALA A 106 5.70 3.60 20.41
N PHE A 107 5.93 4.78 19.83
CA PHE A 107 7.22 5.18 19.27
C PHE A 107 8.06 6.02 20.25
N GLN A 108 7.52 6.39 21.42
CA GLN A 108 8.26 7.20 22.40
C GLN A 108 9.47 6.44 22.94
N GLY A 109 10.65 7.06 22.84
CA GLY A 109 11.91 6.47 23.32
C GLY A 109 12.53 5.41 22.41
N VAL A 110 11.94 5.13 21.24
CA VAL A 110 12.49 4.21 20.23
C VAL A 110 13.24 5.00 19.17
N ARG A 111 14.38 4.50 18.71
CA ARG A 111 15.13 5.14 17.61
C ARG A 111 14.36 4.99 16.30
N ILE A 112 14.35 6.07 15.51
CA ILE A 112 13.65 6.13 14.22
C ILE A 112 14.09 4.99 13.30
N ASP A 113 15.40 4.76 13.22
CA ASP A 113 15.99 3.72 12.35
C ASP A 113 15.49 2.31 12.68
N ASP A 114 15.03 2.06 13.92
CA ASP A 114 14.56 0.74 14.37
C ASP A 114 13.11 0.46 13.95
N TYR A 115 12.33 1.50 13.65
CA TYR A 115 10.90 1.37 13.34
C TYR A 115 10.46 1.94 12.00
N LEU A 116 11.21 2.86 11.38
CA LEU A 116 10.83 3.51 10.13
C LEU A 116 11.86 3.24 9.04
N GLU A 117 11.41 2.58 7.96
CA GLU A 117 12.21 2.35 6.76
C GLU A 117 11.52 3.00 5.57
N ILE A 118 12.15 3.99 4.93
CA ILE A 118 11.61 4.67 3.74
C ILE A 118 12.44 4.28 2.52
N LYS A 119 11.78 3.83 1.46
CA LYS A 119 12.41 3.48 0.18
C LYS A 119 11.75 4.21 -0.98
N SER A 120 12.55 4.75 -1.89
CA SER A 120 12.05 5.22 -3.19
C SER A 120 11.55 4.03 -4.00
N THR A 121 10.31 4.10 -4.49
CA THR A 121 9.66 3.01 -5.21
C THR A 121 9.74 3.22 -6.73
N TYR A 122 9.31 4.38 -7.21
CA TYR A 122 9.34 4.74 -8.63
C TYR A 122 9.36 6.26 -8.80
N ARG A 123 9.65 6.71 -10.02
CA ARG A 123 9.65 8.11 -10.42
C ARG A 123 8.65 8.30 -11.55
N GLU A 124 7.78 9.29 -11.43
CA GLU A 124 6.84 9.70 -12.48
C GLU A 124 7.18 11.13 -12.89
N GLY A 125 7.81 11.28 -14.07
CA GLY A 125 8.34 12.57 -14.51
C GLY A 125 9.39 13.13 -13.53
N ALA A 126 9.11 14.29 -12.95
CA ALA A 126 9.98 14.90 -11.94
C ALA A 126 9.72 14.42 -10.50
N ALA A 127 8.57 13.78 -10.24
CA ALA A 127 8.13 13.41 -8.89
C ALA A 127 8.65 12.04 -8.47
N TYR A 128 9.14 11.94 -7.23
CA TYR A 128 9.52 10.68 -6.60
C TYR A 128 8.39 10.15 -5.71
N PHE A 129 8.11 8.85 -5.85
CA PHE A 129 7.19 8.15 -4.97
C PHE A 129 7.94 7.21 -4.03
N PHE A 130 7.53 7.20 -2.77
CA PHE A 130 8.15 6.47 -1.69
C PHE A 130 7.19 5.43 -1.09
N GLN A 131 7.79 4.44 -0.46
CA GLN A 131 7.13 3.46 0.39
C GLN A 131 7.76 3.57 1.78
N ALA A 132 6.93 3.72 2.81
CA ALA A 132 7.37 3.68 4.20
C ALA A 132 6.92 2.37 4.84
N ARG A 133 7.83 1.64 5.46
CA ARG A 133 7.55 0.49 6.31
C ARG A 133 7.73 0.93 7.75
N ILE A 134 6.64 0.86 8.51
CA ILE A 134 6.58 1.25 9.91
C ILE A 134 6.39 -0.01 10.73
N ARG A 135 7.35 -0.33 11.61
CA ARG A 135 7.25 -1.43 12.57
C ARG A 135 6.66 -0.87 13.86
N ASN A 136 5.55 -1.43 14.31
CA ASN A 136 5.02 -1.12 15.63
C ASN A 136 5.98 -1.69 16.70
N PRO A 137 6.59 -0.86 17.56
CA PRO A 137 7.54 -1.35 18.57
C PRO A 137 6.90 -2.21 19.64
N ALA A 138 5.62 -1.95 19.97
CA ALA A 138 4.89 -2.68 21.00
C ALA A 138 4.43 -4.07 20.53
N THR A 139 4.01 -4.20 19.26
CA THR A 139 3.45 -5.47 18.73
C THR A 139 4.34 -6.19 17.72
N GLY A 140 5.41 -5.55 17.24
CA GLY A 140 6.28 -6.06 16.19
C GLY A 140 5.63 -6.11 14.79
N LYS A 141 4.34 -5.76 14.65
CA LYS A 141 3.63 -5.77 13.36
C LYS A 141 4.14 -4.67 12.44
N HIS A 142 4.17 -4.96 11.15
CA HIS A 142 4.55 -3.99 10.12
C HIS A 142 3.31 -3.38 9.47
N MET A 143 3.27 -2.06 9.39
CA MET A 143 2.39 -1.30 8.52
C MET A 143 3.21 -0.81 7.32
N ILE A 144 2.65 -0.92 6.12
CA ILE A 144 3.33 -0.55 4.88
C ILE A 144 2.51 0.51 4.20
N LEU A 145 3.06 1.72 4.08
CA LEU A 145 2.46 2.85 3.42
C LEU A 145 3.04 2.95 2.02
N THR A 146 2.19 2.91 1.01
CA THR A 146 2.57 2.98 -0.41
C THR A 146 2.09 4.27 -1.07
N GLY A 147 2.85 4.74 -2.07
CA GLY A 147 2.46 5.89 -2.89
C GLY A 147 2.63 7.24 -2.21
N LEU A 148 3.56 7.35 -1.27
CA LEU A 148 3.92 8.60 -0.60
C LEU A 148 4.66 9.52 -1.57
N ASP A 149 4.36 10.81 -1.60
CA ASP A 149 5.19 11.81 -2.29
C ASP A 149 6.27 12.36 -1.35
N GLU A 150 7.03 13.35 -1.84
CA GLU A 150 8.06 14.04 -1.07
C GLU A 150 7.49 14.74 0.17
N ASP A 151 6.34 15.41 0.06
CA ASP A 151 5.71 16.09 1.20
C ASP A 151 5.31 15.11 2.30
N ALA A 152 4.69 13.98 1.93
CA ALA A 152 4.32 12.93 2.87
C ALA A 152 5.55 12.26 3.50
N ARG A 153 6.62 12.05 2.73
CA ARG A 153 7.90 11.54 3.24
C ARG A 153 8.45 12.48 4.30
N ASP A 154 8.51 13.77 4.01
CA ASP A 154 9.10 14.77 4.89
C ASP A 154 8.25 14.96 6.15
N LEU A 155 6.93 14.87 6.03
CA LEU A 155 6.03 14.84 7.16
C LEU A 155 6.34 13.65 8.08
N LEU A 156 6.44 12.43 7.54
CA LEU A 156 6.75 11.24 8.34
C LEU A 156 8.13 11.34 9.02
N LEU A 157 9.13 11.91 8.34
CA LEU A 157 10.45 12.15 8.91
C LEU A 157 10.41 13.19 10.05
N LYS A 158 9.62 14.26 9.92
CA LYS A 158 9.42 15.26 10.98
C LYS A 158 8.75 14.67 12.20
N LEU A 159 7.71 13.86 12.02
CA LEU A 159 7.04 13.17 13.14
C LEU A 159 7.96 12.21 13.86
N ALA A 160 8.81 11.52 13.10
CA ALA A 160 9.76 10.59 13.66
C ALA A 160 10.83 11.31 14.51
N ASN A 161 11.17 12.56 14.16
CA ASN A 161 12.18 13.35 14.85
C ASN A 161 11.62 14.70 15.37
N PRO A 162 10.83 14.71 16.47
CA PRO A 162 10.20 15.93 17.00
C PRO A 162 11.18 16.94 17.62
N LYS A 163 12.50 16.73 17.52
CA LYS A 163 13.55 17.54 18.17
C LYS A 163 14.28 18.53 17.25
N ASN A 164 13.79 18.80 16.04
CA ASN A 164 14.27 19.91 15.19
C ASN A 164 13.14 20.86 14.81
#